data_AF-X1NAW7-F1
#
_entry.id   AF-X1NAW7-F1
#
_cell.length_a   1.000
_cell.length_b   1.000
_cell.length_c   1.000
_cell.angle_alpha   90.00
_cell.angle_beta   90.00
_cell.angle_gamma   90.00
#
_symmetry.space_group_name_H-M   'P 1'
#
loop_
_entity.id
_entity.type
_entity.pdbx_description
1 polymer ?
#
loop_
_entity_poly.entity_id
_entity_poly.type
_entity_poly.pdbx_seq_one_letter_code
_entity_poly.pdbx_strand_id
1 'polypeptide(L)'
;MRELSSLVDICYIRQEEQLGLGHAILTAKDIVGKEPFAIILPDDIIDSKAPVLKQMIGVYEQYKNNIIAVEHVSSEDTVKYGIIEPKKVSGHIYQVLNLIEKPEPEQAPSDLGVVGRYILMPQIFDALEVTPPGKNQEIQL
;
A
#
# COMPACT_ATOMS: atom_id res chain seq x y z
N MET A 1 -31.56 15.00 -10.82
CA MET A 1 -30.47 14.01 -10.66
C MET A 1 -29.20 14.71 -11.13
N ARG A 2 -28.39 15.27 -10.21
CA ARG A 2 -27.04 15.74 -10.59
C ARG A 2 -26.28 14.50 -11.03
N GLU A 3 -25.78 14.47 -12.26
CA GLU A 3 -25.08 13.31 -12.77
C GLU A 3 -23.85 13.02 -11.91
N LEU A 4 -23.71 11.76 -11.49
CA LEU A 4 -22.56 11.23 -10.76
C LEU A 4 -21.22 11.55 -11.44
N SER A 5 -21.25 11.79 -12.76
CA SER A 5 -20.11 12.21 -13.59
C SER A 5 -19.47 13.53 -13.18
N SER A 6 -20.14 14.36 -12.38
CA SER A 6 -19.62 15.66 -11.90
C SER A 6 -18.94 15.60 -10.52
N LEU A 7 -18.90 14.44 -9.87
CA LEU A 7 -18.40 14.31 -8.49
C LEU A 7 -16.91 13.97 -8.40
N VAL A 8 -16.37 13.30 -9.42
CA VAL A 8 -14.98 12.85 -9.48
C VAL A 8 -14.51 12.83 -10.93
N ASP A 9 -13.25 13.22 -11.15
CA ASP A 9 -12.57 13.00 -12.41
C ASP A 9 -11.95 11.60 -12.42
N ILE A 10 -12.19 10.84 -13.49
CA ILE A 10 -11.63 9.50 -13.65
C ILE A 10 -10.67 9.50 -14.83
N CYS A 11 -9.41 9.15 -14.54
CA CYS A 11 -8.39 8.94 -15.55
C CYS A 11 -8.05 7.45 -15.65
N TYR A 12 -7.69 7.00 -16.85
CA TYR A 12 -7.34 5.62 -17.12
C TYR A 12 -6.00 5.56 -17.82
N ILE A 13 -5.20 4.58 -17.41
CA ILE A 13 -3.92 4.20 -18.02
C ILE A 13 -3.89 2.71 -18.24
N ARG A 14 -3.13 2.31 -19.24
CA ARG A 14 -2.94 0.91 -19.56
C ARG A 14 -1.60 0.47 -19.02
N GLN A 15 -1.61 -0.55 -18.16
CA GLN A 15 -0.43 -1.34 -17.88
C GLN A 15 -0.20 -2.28 -19.07
N GLU A 16 0.87 -2.06 -19.85
CA GLU A 16 1.09 -2.82 -21.10
C GLU A 16 1.46 -4.28 -20.83
N GLU A 17 2.25 -4.52 -19.79
CA GLU A 17 2.72 -5.84 -19.36
C GLU A 17 2.41 -6.06 -17.87
N GLN A 18 1.94 -7.27 -17.54
CA GLN A 18 1.61 -7.66 -16.16
C GLN A 18 2.87 -7.96 -15.35
N LEU A 19 3.64 -6.91 -15.02
CA LEU A 19 4.90 -6.98 -14.28
C LEU A 19 4.73 -6.66 -12.79
N GLY A 20 3.56 -6.88 -12.22
CA GLY A 20 3.28 -6.69 -10.80
C GLY A 20 2.76 -5.30 -10.40
N LEU A 21 2.50 -5.16 -9.09
CA LEU A 21 1.91 -3.96 -8.49
C LEU A 21 2.85 -2.74 -8.61
N GLY A 22 4.15 -2.93 -8.39
CA GLY A 22 5.13 -1.85 -8.51
C GLY A 22 5.16 -1.28 -9.93
N HIS A 23 5.06 -2.11 -10.96
CA HIS A 23 4.95 -1.66 -12.35
C HIS A 23 3.64 -0.91 -12.61
N ALA A 24 2.51 -1.40 -12.04
CA ALA A 24 1.22 -0.72 -12.17
C ALA A 24 1.24 0.68 -11.55
N ILE A 25 1.87 0.83 -10.38
CA ILE A 25 2.08 2.14 -9.72
C ILE A 25 2.97 3.02 -10.58
N LEU A 26 4.10 2.49 -11.07
CA LEU A 26 5.04 3.25 -11.90
C LEU A 26 4.40 3.75 -13.21
N THR A 27 3.50 2.96 -13.81
CA THR A 27 2.72 3.38 -15.00
C THR A 27 1.88 4.64 -14.74
N ALA A 28 1.50 4.90 -13.48
CA ALA A 28 0.73 6.07 -13.07
C ALA A 28 1.57 7.32 -12.76
N LYS A 29 2.92 7.23 -12.80
CA LYS A 29 3.85 8.29 -12.39
C LYS A 29 3.52 9.65 -13.00
N ASP A 30 3.31 9.71 -14.31
CA ASP A 30 3.10 10.97 -15.02
C ASP A 30 1.75 11.62 -14.71
N ILE A 31 0.74 10.83 -14.34
CA ILE A 31 -0.59 11.32 -13.97
C ILE A 31 -0.61 11.84 -12.54
N VAL A 32 0.02 11.09 -11.63
CA VAL A 32 0.12 11.48 -10.21
C VAL A 32 1.06 12.67 -10.04
N GLY A 33 2.15 12.72 -10.81
CA GLY A 33 3.14 13.77 -10.72
C GLY A 33 3.93 13.72 -9.41
N LYS A 34 4.12 14.89 -8.78
CA LYS A 34 4.97 15.05 -7.58
C LYS A 34 4.15 15.27 -6.31
N GLU A 35 2.98 14.64 -6.24
CA GLU A 35 2.06 14.77 -5.11
C GLU A 35 1.91 13.45 -4.36
N PRO A 36 1.64 13.48 -3.05
CA PRO A 36 1.27 12.28 -2.30
C PRO A 36 -0.05 11.71 -2.84
N PHE A 37 -0.15 10.38 -2.91
CA PHE A 37 -1.30 9.71 -3.50
C PHE A 37 -1.68 8.45 -2.72
N ALA A 38 -2.95 8.07 -2.85
CA ALA A 38 -3.47 6.86 -2.23
C ALA A 38 -3.51 5.70 -3.23
N ILE A 39 -3.25 4.49 -2.74
CA ILE A 39 -3.43 3.24 -3.49
C ILE A 39 -4.48 2.41 -2.78
N ILE A 40 -5.42 1.89 -3.56
CA ILE A 40 -6.52 1.05 -3.12
C ILE A 40 -6.49 -0.21 -3.98
N LEU A 41 -6.15 -1.34 -3.38
CA LEU A 41 -6.29 -2.64 -4.04
C LEU A 41 -7.76 -3.08 -3.92
N PRO A 42 -8.48 -3.26 -5.04
CA PRO A 42 -9.93 -3.43 -5.05
C PRO A 42 -10.40 -4.82 -4.57
N ASP A 43 -9.49 -5.79 -4.51
CA ASP A 43 -9.69 -7.12 -3.96
C ASP A 43 -9.80 -7.12 -2.43
N ASP A 44 -9.20 -6.14 -1.75
CA ASP A 44 -9.35 -5.96 -0.30
C ASP A 44 -10.60 -5.16 0.04
N ILE A 45 -11.67 -5.84 0.40
CA ILE A 45 -12.90 -5.24 0.91
C ILE A 45 -12.81 -5.11 2.44
N ILE A 46 -12.63 -3.87 2.92
CA ILE A 46 -12.47 -3.60 4.35
C ILE A 46 -13.73 -2.92 4.89
N ASP A 47 -14.46 -3.61 5.77
CA ASP A 47 -15.63 -3.09 6.46
C ASP A 47 -15.22 -2.38 7.77
N SER A 48 -15.52 -1.08 7.86
CA SER A 48 -15.21 -0.29 9.05
C SER A 48 -16.18 0.88 9.19
N LYS A 49 -16.50 1.23 10.45
CA LYS A 49 -17.37 2.38 10.76
C LYS A 49 -16.84 3.69 10.18
N ALA A 50 -15.52 3.89 10.20
CA ALA A 50 -14.86 5.01 9.56
C ALA A 50 -14.04 4.46 8.38
N PRO A 51 -14.18 5.01 7.15
CA PRO A 51 -13.42 4.50 6.00
C PRO A 51 -11.92 4.46 6.28
N VAL A 52 -11.27 3.33 6.01
CA VAL A 52 -9.83 3.12 6.31
C VAL A 52 -8.97 4.23 5.72
N LEU A 53 -9.20 4.59 4.46
CA LEU A 53 -8.44 5.66 3.80
C LEU A 53 -8.59 7.00 4.52
N LYS A 54 -9.77 7.32 5.05
CA LYS A 54 -9.99 8.56 5.83
C LYS A 54 -9.18 8.54 7.13
N GLN A 55 -9.09 7.40 7.79
CA GLN A 55 -8.26 7.25 8.99
C GLN A 55 -6.77 7.44 8.65
N MET A 56 -6.30 6.80 7.56
CA MET A 56 -4.93 6.94 7.07
C MET A 56 -4.58 8.37 6.67
N ILE A 57 -5.51 9.11 6.06
CA ILE A 57 -5.32 10.54 5.75
C ILE A 57 -5.06 11.34 7.03
N GLY A 58 -5.79 11.06 8.12
CA GLY A 58 -5.54 11.71 9.42
C GLY A 58 -4.12 11.42 9.96
N VAL A 59 -3.63 10.19 9.78
CA VAL A 59 -2.24 9.83 10.13
C VAL A 59 -1.24 10.56 9.22
N TYR A 60 -1.49 10.57 7.92
CA TYR A 60 -0.67 11.30 6.96
C TYR A 60 -0.60 12.79 7.28
N GLU A 61 -1.71 13.42 7.68
CA GLU A 61 -1.74 14.83 8.06
C GLU A 61 -0.84 15.14 9.26
N GLN A 62 -0.69 14.19 10.18
CA GLN A 62 0.18 14.33 11.35
C GLN A 62 1.66 14.07 11.03
N TYR A 63 1.97 13.00 10.28
CA TYR A 63 3.35 12.53 10.11
C TYR A 63 3.99 12.89 8.77
N LYS A 64 3.20 13.25 7.76
CA LYS A 64 3.64 13.65 6.41
C LYS A 64 4.64 12.66 5.78
N ASN A 65 4.32 11.37 5.88
CA ASN A 65 5.18 10.27 5.42
C ASN A 65 4.34 9.17 4.74
N ASN A 66 4.99 8.16 4.17
CA ASN A 66 4.34 6.95 3.66
C ASN A 66 3.53 6.28 4.77
N ILE A 67 2.25 6.00 4.50
CA ILE A 67 1.35 5.29 5.41
C ILE A 67 0.93 3.99 4.77
N ILE A 68 1.11 2.89 5.48
CA ILE A 68 0.69 1.55 5.07
C ILE A 68 -0.34 1.06 6.09
N ALA A 69 -1.49 0.59 5.61
CA ALA A 69 -2.46 -0.05 6.49
C ALA A 69 -2.01 -1.49 6.81
N VAL A 70 -2.19 -1.88 8.07
CA VAL A 70 -1.91 -3.25 8.52
C VAL A 70 -3.07 -3.77 9.36
N GLU A 71 -3.20 -5.09 9.40
CA GLU A 71 -4.13 -5.80 10.27
C GLU A 71 -3.42 -6.91 11.04
N HIS A 72 -4.02 -7.36 12.14
CA HIS A 72 -3.57 -8.58 12.81
C HIS A 72 -4.00 -9.79 11.98
N VAL A 73 -3.03 -10.64 11.63
CA VAL A 73 -3.27 -11.90 10.91
C VAL A 73 -2.96 -13.09 11.81
N SER A 74 -3.56 -14.25 11.50
CA SER A 74 -3.18 -15.49 12.17
C SER A 74 -1.76 -15.89 11.78
N SER A 75 -1.08 -16.65 12.63
CA SER A 75 0.28 -17.14 12.34
C SER A 75 0.33 -17.95 11.04
N GLU A 76 -0.72 -18.72 10.75
CA GLU A 76 -0.84 -19.56 9.55
C GLU A 76 -1.05 -18.73 8.27
N ASP A 77 -1.60 -17.52 8.42
CA ASP A 77 -1.87 -16.64 7.29
C ASP A 77 -0.66 -15.78 6.89
N THR A 78 0.40 -15.74 7.70
CA THR A 78 1.61 -14.93 7.42
C THR A 78 2.19 -15.15 6.01
N VAL A 79 2.12 -16.37 5.49
CA VAL A 79 2.55 -16.74 4.12
C VAL A 79 1.72 -16.09 2.99
N LYS A 80 0.64 -15.39 3.32
CA LYS A 80 -0.24 -14.70 2.36
C LYS A 80 0.03 -13.19 2.31
N TYR A 81 0.72 -12.63 3.30
CA TYR A 81 0.86 -11.18 3.49
C TYR A 81 2.32 -10.74 3.50
N GLY A 82 2.55 -9.45 3.21
CA GLY A 82 3.77 -8.77 3.66
C GLY A 82 3.67 -8.50 5.15
N ILE A 83 4.59 -9.04 5.94
CA ILE A 83 4.61 -8.87 7.40
C ILE A 83 5.64 -7.82 7.78
N ILE A 84 5.21 -6.80 8.52
CA ILE A 84 6.12 -5.74 8.97
C ILE A 84 6.88 -6.14 10.24
N GLU A 85 8.08 -5.60 10.40
CA GLU A 85 8.76 -5.50 11.70
C GLU A 85 8.40 -4.14 12.32
N PRO A 86 7.53 -4.09 13.33
CA PRO A 86 6.98 -2.85 13.83
C PRO A 86 7.78 -2.31 15.02
N LYS A 87 8.03 -0.99 15.02
CA LYS A 87 8.38 -0.25 16.23
C LYS A 87 7.22 0.64 16.65
N LYS A 88 6.69 0.43 17.86
CA LYS A 88 5.55 1.20 18.37
C LYS A 88 5.87 2.69 18.45
N VAL A 89 4.98 3.52 17.91
CA VAL A 89 5.07 4.99 18.02
C VAL A 89 4.01 5.51 18.99
N SER A 90 2.74 5.27 18.71
CA SER A 90 1.61 5.69 19.56
C SER A 90 0.33 4.98 19.14
N GLY A 91 -0.63 4.75 20.05
CA GLY A 91 -1.95 4.22 19.68
C GLY A 91 -1.90 2.97 18.81
N HIS A 92 -2.36 3.05 17.57
CA HIS A 92 -2.27 1.99 16.54
C HIS A 92 -1.25 2.30 15.43
N ILE A 93 -0.31 3.21 15.70
CA ILE A 93 0.72 3.67 14.77
C ILE A 93 2.06 3.02 15.10
N TYR A 94 2.69 2.49 14.07
CA TYR A 94 3.98 1.82 14.11
C TYR A 94 4.89 2.41 13.04
N GLN A 95 6.18 2.53 13.36
CA GLN A 95 7.22 2.74 12.37
C GLN A 95 7.60 1.38 11.79
N VAL A 96 7.58 1.25 10.46
CA VAL A 96 8.03 0.05 9.76
C VAL A 96 9.56 0.05 9.75
N LEU A 97 10.19 -0.92 10.42
CA LEU A 97 11.65 -1.09 10.41
C LEU A 97 12.09 -2.00 9.27
N ASN A 98 11.28 -2.99 8.95
CA ASN A 98 11.50 -3.96 7.90
C ASN A 98 10.15 -4.49 7.41
N LEU A 99 10.12 -5.10 6.22
CA LEU A 99 8.95 -5.75 5.65
C LEU A 99 9.42 -7.03 4.96
N ILE A 100 8.81 -8.16 5.30
CA ILE A 100 9.13 -9.46 4.70
C ILE A 100 7.89 -9.95 3.95
N GLU A 101 8.04 -10.22 2.66
CA GLU A 101 6.94 -10.69 1.81
C GLU A 101 6.72 -12.19 1.99
N LYS A 102 5.52 -12.57 2.44
CA LYS A 102 5.06 -13.95 2.57
C LYS A 102 6.04 -14.86 3.33
N PRO A 103 6.48 -14.47 4.55
CA PRO A 103 7.37 -15.29 5.35
C PRO A 103 6.66 -16.56 5.81
N GLU A 104 7.42 -17.62 6.04
CA GLU A 104 6.94 -18.75 6.83
C GLU A 104 6.59 -18.28 8.25
N PRO A 105 5.61 -18.92 8.95
CA PRO A 105 5.16 -18.49 10.26
C PRO A 105 6.29 -18.28 11.29
N GLU A 106 7.33 -19.13 11.26
CA GLU A 106 8.46 -19.06 12.18
C GLU A 106 9.46 -17.94 11.83
N GLN A 107 9.38 -17.38 10.62
CA GLN A 107 10.22 -16.31 10.12
C GLN A 107 9.51 -14.94 10.15
N ALA A 108 8.21 -14.92 10.47
CA ALA A 108 7.42 -13.71 10.53
C ALA A 108 7.91 -12.79 11.69
N PRO A 109 8.27 -11.53 11.42
CA PRO A 109 8.78 -10.62 12.45
C PRO A 109 7.68 -10.08 13.38
N SER A 110 6.41 -10.23 13.00
CA SER A 110 5.23 -9.92 13.81
C SER A 110 3.98 -10.63 13.26
N ASP A 111 2.82 -10.32 13.81
CA ASP A 111 1.50 -10.72 13.31
C ASP A 111 0.79 -9.58 12.55
N LEU A 112 1.50 -8.51 12.18
CA LEU A 112 0.94 -7.36 11.44
C LEU A 112 1.16 -7.51 9.94
N GLY A 113 0.10 -7.94 9.24
CA GLY A 113 0.07 -8.09 7.79
C GLY A 113 -0.37 -6.82 7.08
N VAL A 114 0.32 -6.47 5.99
CA VAL A 114 0.00 -5.35 5.11
C VAL A 114 -1.28 -5.64 4.34
N VAL A 115 -2.22 -4.70 4.38
CA VAL A 115 -3.43 -4.74 3.54
C VAL A 115 -3.32 -3.71 2.41
N GLY A 116 -4.14 -3.87 1.39
CA GLY A 116 -4.16 -3.14 0.12
C GLY A 116 -4.60 -1.68 0.22
N ARG A 117 -4.14 -0.93 1.22
CA ARG A 117 -4.36 0.51 1.38
C ARG A 117 -3.05 1.19 1.72
N TYR A 118 -2.67 2.14 0.88
CA TYR A 118 -1.42 2.89 1.02
C TYR A 118 -1.66 4.38 0.81
N ILE A 119 -0.88 5.22 1.47
CA ILE A 119 -0.65 6.61 1.08
C ILE A 119 0.85 6.73 0.87
N LEU A 120 1.28 7.02 -0.35
CA LEU A 120 2.69 7.07 -0.71
C LEU A 120 3.10 8.47 -1.13
N MET A 121 4.33 8.81 -0.78
CA MET A 121 5.02 10.01 -1.22
C MET A 121 5.60 9.77 -2.62
N PRO A 122 5.72 10.81 -3.47
CA PRO A 122 6.12 10.67 -4.88
C PRO A 122 7.52 10.06 -5.07
N GLN A 123 8.39 10.11 -4.05
CA GLN A 123 9.70 9.46 -4.05
C GLN A 123 9.62 7.94 -4.25
N ILE A 124 8.45 7.32 -4.04
CA ILE A 124 8.27 5.91 -4.35
C ILE A 124 8.56 5.59 -5.82
N PHE A 125 8.27 6.51 -6.75
CA PHE A 125 8.52 6.27 -8.16
C PHE A 125 10.01 6.10 -8.45
N ASP A 126 10.86 6.89 -7.81
CA ASP A 126 12.32 6.79 -7.97
C ASP A 126 12.84 5.46 -7.40
N ALA A 127 12.24 4.97 -6.31
CA ALA A 127 12.56 3.65 -5.76
C ALA A 127 12.13 2.54 -6.71
N LEU A 128 10.89 2.59 -7.23
CA LEU A 128 10.34 1.57 -8.14
C LEU A 128 11.09 1.47 -9.47
N GLU A 129 11.65 2.56 -9.98
CA GLU A 129 12.46 2.56 -11.21
C GLU A 129 13.74 1.71 -11.11
N VAL A 130 14.30 1.58 -9.90
CA VAL A 130 15.53 0.83 -9.65
C VAL A 130 15.28 -0.51 -8.94
N THR A 131 14.05 -0.79 -8.55
CA THR A 131 13.67 -2.06 -7.91
C THR A 131 13.73 -3.19 -8.95
N PRO A 132 14.59 -4.21 -8.75
CA PRO A 132 14.64 -5.35 -9.64
C PRO A 132 13.37 -6.22 -9.49
N PRO A 133 12.98 -6.99 -10.52
CA PRO A 133 11.90 -7.97 -10.41
C PRO A 133 12.17 -8.97 -9.29
N GLY A 134 11.16 -9.22 -8.46
CA GLY A 134 11.20 -10.16 -7.36
C GLY A 134 10.58 -11.52 -7.73
N LYS A 135 9.76 -12.05 -6.81
CA LYS A 135 9.01 -13.29 -7.02
C LYS A 135 8.12 -13.15 -8.27
N ASN A 136 8.00 -14.23 -9.05
CA ASN A 136 7.24 -14.27 -10.30
C ASN A 136 7.67 -13.27 -11.40
N GLN A 137 8.89 -12.72 -11.33
CA GLN A 137 9.36 -11.65 -12.24
C GLN A 137 8.53 -10.36 -12.16
N GLU A 138 7.89 -10.13 -11.02
CA GLU A 138 7.08 -8.94 -10.76
C GLU A 138 7.86 -7.90 -9.94
N ILE A 139 7.69 -6.62 -10.29
CA ILE A 139 8.11 -5.51 -9.44
C ILE A 139 7.09 -5.39 -8.30
N GLN A 140 7.56 -5.61 -7.07
CA GLN A 140 6.75 -5.49 -5.86
C GLN A 140 6.94 -4.11 -5.21
N LEU A 141 6.01 -3.75 -4.32
CA LEU A 141 6.04 -2.52 -3.54
C LEU A 141 6.81 -2.70 -2.22
#